data_AF-A0A132NKZ7-F1
#
_entry.id   AF-A0A132NKZ7-F1
#
_cell.length_a   1.000
_cell.length_b   1.000
_cell.length_c   1.000
_cell.angle_alpha   90.00
_cell.angle_beta   90.00
_cell.angle_gamma   90.00
#
_symmetry.space_group_name_H-M   'P 1'
#
loop_
_entity.id
_entity.type
_entity.pdbx_description
1 polymer ?
#
loop_
_entity_poly.entity_id
_entity_poly.type
_entity_poly.pdbx_seq_one_letter_code
_entity_poly.pdbx_strand_id
1 'polypeptide(L)'
;RAGRVAGCFEPYCGDPHEYARAGRLVPDSCEDEVAGMLCGLRERAVAQESESPLASLAAWQDAEVAAGAGAYYRAMVRGGPGFWNIRDTHMADTLDRLVGFYGPDVKAVVWEHNTHVGDARFTDMARRGLVNVGQLVRERHGRVGVVLVGFGSHRGTVIAGDGWGAPMRVMEVPPARAGSLEDLLHATGLPEALYVFPPRDQQPGWLTGWLDHRAIGVVYQPEQGGDYAPTRLGSRYDAFCWFDETSASRPLHAERVGCRELEAFPTGV
;
A
#
# COMPACT_ATOMS: atom_id res chain seq x y z
N ARG A 1 -23.02 -0.47 24.44
CA ARG A 1 -21.82 -1.20 23.93
C ARG A 1 -21.05 -0.33 22.93
N ALA A 2 -21.66 0.17 21.86
CA ALA A 2 -21.01 1.08 20.91
C ALA A 2 -20.35 2.33 21.55
N GLY A 3 -21.04 3.00 22.50
CA GLY A 3 -20.47 4.16 23.20
C GLY A 3 -19.30 3.84 24.15
N ARG A 4 -19.10 2.57 24.53
CA ARG A 4 -17.92 2.14 25.31
C ARG A 4 -16.71 1.96 24.39
N VAL A 5 -16.92 1.40 23.19
CA VAL A 5 -15.89 1.21 22.17
C VAL A 5 -15.42 2.55 21.59
N ALA A 6 -16.33 3.48 21.31
CA ALA A 6 -15.97 4.83 20.84
C ALA A 6 -15.04 5.56 21.83
N GLY A 7 -15.34 5.47 23.14
CA GLY A 7 -14.51 6.07 24.19
C GLY A 7 -13.11 5.47 24.34
N CYS A 8 -12.83 4.30 23.75
CA CYS A 8 -11.48 3.70 23.75
C CYS A 8 -10.54 4.33 22.71
N PHE A 9 -11.09 4.97 21.67
CA PHE A 9 -10.33 5.61 20.59
C PHE A 9 -10.34 7.16 20.69
N GLU A 10 -11.36 7.73 21.34
CA GLU A 10 -11.57 9.17 21.53
C GLU A 10 -10.37 9.95 22.12
N PRO A 11 -9.53 9.39 23.02
CA PRO A 11 -8.34 10.08 23.53
C PRO A 11 -7.18 10.19 22.52
N TYR A 12 -7.21 9.45 21.41
CA TYR A 12 -6.07 9.27 20.51
C TYR A 12 -6.32 9.79 19.09
N CYS A 13 -7.36 10.60 18.90
CA CYS A 13 -7.79 11.16 17.61
C CYS A 13 -6.78 12.07 16.87
N GLY A 14 -5.60 12.33 17.44
CA GLY A 14 -4.59 13.23 16.88
C GLY A 14 -3.31 12.56 16.37
N ASP A 15 -2.91 11.41 16.93
CA ASP A 15 -1.73 10.65 16.51
C ASP A 15 -1.98 9.14 16.66
N PRO A 16 -2.13 8.38 15.57
CA PRO A 16 -2.22 6.92 15.61
C PRO A 16 -1.04 6.24 16.32
N HIS A 17 0.13 6.88 16.34
CA HIS A 17 1.31 6.42 17.09
C HIS A 17 1.18 6.66 18.61
N GLU A 18 0.30 7.54 19.08
CA GLU A 18 -0.02 7.67 20.51
C GLU A 18 -0.90 6.53 21.01
N TYR A 19 -1.91 6.11 20.23
CA TYR A 19 -2.71 4.90 20.52
C TYR A 19 -1.81 3.67 20.64
N ALA A 20 -0.90 3.52 19.67
CA ALA A 20 0.12 2.49 19.63
C ALA A 20 0.98 2.51 20.93
N ARG A 21 1.52 3.68 21.31
CA ARG A 21 2.35 3.82 22.52
C ARG A 21 1.56 3.56 23.82
N ALA A 22 0.31 3.98 23.90
CA ALA A 22 -0.55 3.78 25.08
C ALA A 22 -0.94 2.32 25.30
N GLY A 23 -1.19 1.55 24.22
CA GLY A 23 -1.47 0.12 24.29
C GLY A 23 -0.33 -0.73 24.87
N ARG A 24 0.88 -0.17 25.02
CA ARG A 24 2.02 -0.81 25.70
C ARG A 24 2.02 -0.65 27.22
N LEU A 25 1.26 0.33 27.74
CA LEU A 25 1.25 0.76 29.14
C LEU A 25 -0.06 0.44 29.88
N VAL A 26 -1.15 0.16 29.15
CA VAL A 26 -2.47 -0.13 29.72
C VAL A 26 -2.79 -1.63 29.51
N PRO A 27 -2.79 -2.45 30.59
CA PRO A 27 -3.04 -3.89 30.50
C PRO A 27 -4.49 -4.26 30.14
N ASP A 28 -5.45 -3.39 30.46
CA ASP A 28 -6.89 -3.62 30.24
C ASP A 28 -7.34 -2.87 28.98
N SER A 29 -6.98 -3.41 27.81
CA SER A 29 -7.48 -2.89 26.53
C SER A 29 -8.92 -3.32 26.31
N CYS A 30 -9.76 -2.47 25.71
CA CYS A 30 -11.12 -2.78 25.25
C CYS A 30 -11.16 -3.87 24.13
N GLU A 31 -10.13 -4.70 24.01
CA GLU A 31 -9.88 -5.66 22.94
C GLU A 31 -11.00 -6.69 22.83
N ASP A 32 -11.42 -7.30 23.94
CA ASP A 32 -12.52 -8.26 23.95
C ASP A 32 -13.87 -7.61 23.58
N GLU A 33 -14.05 -6.33 23.94
CA GLU A 33 -15.27 -5.57 23.69
C GLU A 33 -15.35 -5.08 22.23
N VAL A 34 -14.21 -4.69 21.66
CA VAL A 34 -14.04 -4.36 20.24
C VAL A 34 -14.17 -5.62 19.39
N ALA A 35 -13.43 -6.68 19.70
CA ALA A 35 -13.52 -7.96 18.99
C ALA A 35 -14.95 -8.53 19.06
N GLY A 36 -15.58 -8.51 20.22
CA GLY A 36 -16.97 -8.95 20.38
C GLY A 36 -17.97 -8.07 19.62
N MET A 37 -17.75 -6.76 19.51
CA MET A 37 -18.57 -5.88 18.68
C MET A 37 -18.41 -6.20 17.20
N LEU A 38 -17.18 -6.41 16.73
CA LEU A 38 -16.85 -6.65 15.32
C LEU A 38 -17.30 -8.04 14.86
N CYS A 39 -17.12 -9.08 15.70
CA CYS A 39 -17.72 -10.39 15.48
C CYS A 39 -19.24 -10.28 15.37
N GLY A 40 -19.89 -9.53 16.27
CA GLY A 40 -21.34 -9.32 16.21
C GLY A 40 -21.80 -8.50 14.99
N LEU A 41 -20.99 -7.57 14.48
CA LEU A 41 -21.27 -6.85 13.22
C LEU A 41 -21.16 -7.77 12.01
N ARG A 42 -20.10 -8.59 11.96
CA ARG A 42 -19.91 -9.61 10.91
C ARG A 42 -21.05 -10.62 10.88
N GLU A 43 -21.44 -11.16 12.04
CA GLU A 43 -22.56 -12.10 12.16
C GLU A 43 -23.88 -11.48 11.69
N ARG A 44 -24.15 -10.21 12.04
CA ARG A 44 -25.34 -9.49 11.58
C ARG A 44 -25.31 -9.18 10.08
N ALA A 45 -24.17 -8.78 9.54
CA ALA A 45 -24.03 -8.52 8.10
C ALA A 45 -24.25 -9.80 7.27
N VAL A 46 -23.85 -10.96 7.80
CA VAL A 46 -24.11 -12.28 7.19
C VAL A 46 -25.56 -12.74 7.39
N ALA A 47 -26.17 -12.43 8.55
CA ALA A 47 -27.51 -12.90 8.91
C ALA A 47 -28.66 -12.00 8.42
N GLN A 48 -28.40 -10.73 8.10
CA GLN A 48 -29.40 -9.81 7.59
C GLN A 48 -29.45 -9.85 6.07
N GLU A 49 -30.60 -10.26 5.52
CA GLU A 49 -31.02 -9.84 4.18
C GLU A 49 -31.20 -8.31 4.21
N SER A 50 -30.15 -7.56 3.92
CA SER A 50 -30.26 -6.13 3.66
C SER A 50 -31.04 -5.91 2.36
N GLU A 51 -31.94 -4.92 2.35
CA GLU A 51 -32.57 -4.44 1.11
C GLU A 51 -31.52 -3.94 0.08
N SER A 52 -30.30 -3.67 0.53
CA SER A 52 -29.14 -3.32 -0.30
C SER A 52 -27.95 -4.24 -0.02
N PRO A 53 -27.60 -5.16 -0.93
CA PRO A 53 -26.40 -5.99 -0.83
C PRO A 53 -25.11 -5.18 -0.62
N LEU A 54 -25.03 -3.98 -1.19
CA LEU A 54 -23.89 -3.08 -1.02
C LEU A 54 -23.78 -2.55 0.41
N ALA A 55 -24.91 -2.26 1.07
CA ALA A 55 -24.90 -1.83 2.47
C ALA A 55 -24.42 -2.93 3.42
N SER A 56 -24.78 -4.19 3.15
CA SER A 56 -24.23 -5.34 3.89
C SER A 56 -22.73 -5.50 3.68
N LEU A 57 -22.25 -5.37 2.42
CA LEU A 57 -20.82 -5.43 2.12
C LEU A 57 -20.06 -4.30 2.84
N ALA A 58 -20.58 -3.07 2.81
CA ALA A 58 -19.97 -1.92 3.48
C ALA A 58 -19.87 -2.16 4.99
N ALA A 59 -20.96 -2.59 5.64
CA ALA A 59 -20.97 -2.90 7.07
C ALA A 59 -19.99 -4.03 7.44
N TRP A 60 -19.84 -5.03 6.58
CA TRP A 60 -18.83 -6.07 6.77
C TRP A 60 -17.41 -5.50 6.61
N GLN A 61 -17.14 -4.74 5.56
CA GLN A 61 -15.82 -4.14 5.33
C GLN A 61 -15.43 -3.18 6.46
N ASP A 62 -16.36 -2.38 6.98
CA ASP A 62 -16.12 -1.49 8.13
C ASP A 62 -15.70 -2.30 9.38
N ALA A 63 -16.36 -3.44 9.62
CA ALA A 63 -15.99 -4.32 10.72
C ALA A 63 -14.58 -4.92 10.54
N GLU A 64 -14.21 -5.25 9.30
CA GLU A 64 -12.88 -5.78 8.97
C GLU A 64 -11.79 -4.71 9.11
N VAL A 65 -12.08 -3.46 8.73
CA VAL A 65 -11.17 -2.31 8.93
C VAL A 65 -10.94 -2.07 10.41
N ALA A 66 -12.00 -2.01 11.22
CA ALA A 66 -11.87 -1.79 12.66
C ALA A 66 -11.14 -2.94 13.37
N ALA A 67 -11.35 -4.20 12.95
CA ALA A 67 -10.60 -5.36 13.46
C ALA A 67 -9.12 -5.28 13.09
N GLY A 68 -8.86 -4.99 11.80
CA GLY A 68 -7.52 -4.86 11.24
C GLY A 68 -6.71 -3.75 11.89
N ALA A 69 -7.33 -2.60 12.17
CA ALA A 69 -6.69 -1.45 12.81
C ALA A 69 -6.10 -1.81 14.18
N GLY A 70 -6.84 -2.51 15.04
CA GLY A 70 -6.35 -2.93 16.35
C GLY A 70 -5.12 -3.86 16.24
N ALA A 71 -5.18 -4.85 15.35
CA ALA A 71 -4.06 -5.76 15.10
C ALA A 71 -2.84 -5.03 14.51
N TYR A 72 -3.08 -4.11 13.57
CA TYR A 72 -2.07 -3.29 12.92
C TYR A 72 -1.31 -2.42 13.94
N TYR A 73 -2.01 -1.65 14.77
CA TYR A 73 -1.36 -0.79 15.75
C TYR A 73 -0.56 -1.60 16.78
N ARG A 74 -1.08 -2.74 17.26
CA ARG A 74 -0.30 -3.62 18.15
C ARG A 74 0.97 -4.15 17.48
N ALA A 75 0.89 -4.56 16.22
CA ALA A 75 2.05 -5.01 15.46
C ALA A 75 3.05 -3.87 15.23
N MET A 76 2.58 -2.66 14.95
CA MET A 76 3.41 -1.48 14.74
C MET A 76 4.25 -1.15 15.98
N VAL A 77 3.68 -1.26 17.19
CA VAL A 77 4.38 -1.04 18.46
C VAL A 77 5.44 -2.10 18.73
N ARG A 78 5.11 -3.36 18.43
CA ARG A 78 6.03 -4.49 18.59
C ARG A 78 7.19 -4.41 17.61
N GLY A 79 7.00 -3.73 16.48
CA GLY A 79 7.98 -3.60 15.40
C GLY A 79 8.08 -4.86 14.56
N GLY A 80 9.03 -4.87 13.62
CA GLY A 80 9.25 -5.98 12.69
C GLY A 80 8.32 -5.95 11.47
N PRO A 81 8.32 -7.00 10.63
CA PRO A 81 7.59 -7.00 9.35
C PRO A 81 6.07 -7.13 9.49
N GLY A 82 5.57 -7.52 10.66
CA GLY A 82 4.18 -7.89 10.86
C GLY A 82 3.18 -6.78 10.55
N PHE A 83 3.47 -5.53 10.92
CA PHE A 83 2.55 -4.41 10.66
C PHE A 83 2.36 -4.15 9.16
N TRP A 84 3.44 -4.26 8.38
CA TRP A 84 3.39 -4.14 6.92
C TRP A 84 2.53 -5.25 6.32
N ASN A 85 2.80 -6.50 6.69
CA ASN A 85 2.09 -7.64 6.14
C ASN A 85 0.59 -7.63 6.47
N ILE A 86 0.21 -7.18 7.68
CA ILE A 86 -1.21 -7.01 8.07
C ILE A 86 -1.90 -6.03 7.11
N ARG A 87 -1.27 -4.88 6.83
CA ARG A 87 -1.83 -3.86 5.95
C ARG A 87 -2.00 -4.37 4.52
N ASP A 88 -0.96 -4.94 3.93
CA ASP A 88 -1.00 -5.42 2.55
C ASP A 88 -1.91 -6.64 2.37
N THR A 89 -2.00 -7.51 3.39
CA THR A 89 -2.98 -8.61 3.41
C THR A 89 -4.40 -8.08 3.47
N HIS A 90 -4.67 -7.07 4.30
CA HIS A 90 -6.00 -6.44 4.38
C HIS A 90 -6.43 -5.82 3.05
N MET A 91 -5.52 -5.15 2.33
CA MET A 91 -5.82 -4.59 1.00
C MET A 91 -6.13 -5.69 -0.02
N ALA A 92 -5.36 -6.78 -0.03
CA ALA A 92 -5.64 -7.93 -0.89
C ALA A 92 -6.97 -8.65 -0.54
N ASP A 93 -7.27 -8.82 0.75
CA ASP A 93 -8.54 -9.39 1.21
C ASP A 93 -9.72 -8.49 0.80
N THR A 94 -9.55 -7.18 0.88
CA THR A 94 -10.57 -6.20 0.45
C THR A 94 -10.83 -6.32 -1.05
N LEU A 95 -9.78 -6.47 -1.87
CA LEU A 95 -9.93 -6.73 -3.30
C LEU A 95 -10.73 -8.02 -3.56
N ASP A 96 -10.41 -9.11 -2.88
CA ASP A 96 -11.10 -10.40 -3.05
C ASP A 96 -12.58 -10.30 -2.68
N ARG A 97 -12.92 -9.54 -1.64
CA ARG A 97 -14.32 -9.28 -1.25
C ARG A 97 -15.07 -8.49 -2.31
N LEU A 98 -14.44 -7.45 -2.86
CA LEU A 98 -15.03 -6.63 -3.93
C LEU A 98 -15.25 -7.46 -5.20
N VAL A 99 -14.24 -8.23 -5.62
CA VAL A 99 -14.36 -9.12 -6.79
C VAL A 99 -15.45 -10.17 -6.56
N GLY A 100 -15.49 -10.78 -5.37
CA GLY A 100 -16.53 -11.74 -5.00
C GLY A 100 -17.94 -11.13 -4.99
N PHE A 101 -18.08 -9.88 -4.58
CA PHE A 101 -19.36 -9.17 -4.57
C PHE A 101 -19.87 -8.82 -5.97
N TYR A 102 -19.01 -8.28 -6.83
CA TYR A 102 -19.39 -7.91 -8.21
C TYR A 102 -19.48 -9.11 -9.16
N GLY A 103 -18.94 -10.27 -8.76
CA GLY A 103 -19.05 -11.52 -9.49
C GLY A 103 -17.84 -11.84 -10.38
N PRO A 104 -17.77 -13.07 -10.93
CA PRO A 104 -16.55 -13.61 -11.56
C PRO A 104 -16.14 -12.92 -12.87
N ASP A 105 -17.05 -12.19 -13.52
CA ASP A 105 -16.79 -11.50 -14.80
C ASP A 105 -16.24 -10.06 -14.61
N VAL A 106 -16.10 -9.60 -13.35
CA VAL A 106 -15.59 -8.27 -13.06
C VAL A 106 -14.10 -8.16 -13.35
N LYS A 107 -13.68 -6.98 -13.82
CA LYS A 107 -12.27 -6.59 -13.89
C LYS A 107 -12.02 -5.49 -12.87
N ALA A 108 -10.97 -5.65 -12.08
CA ALA A 108 -10.54 -4.67 -11.11
C ALA A 108 -9.23 -4.00 -11.54
N VAL A 109 -9.10 -2.71 -11.25
CA VAL A 109 -7.84 -1.96 -11.37
C VAL A 109 -7.47 -1.50 -9.97
N VAL A 110 -6.31 -1.94 -9.50
CA VAL A 110 -5.75 -1.51 -8.21
C VAL A 110 -4.69 -0.47 -8.50
N TRP A 111 -4.89 0.74 -7.97
CA TRP A 111 -3.96 1.84 -8.11
C TRP A 111 -3.23 2.06 -6.79
N GLU A 112 -1.98 1.62 -6.71
CA GLU A 112 -1.16 1.75 -5.52
C GLU A 112 0.31 2.01 -5.90
N HIS A 113 1.12 2.38 -4.92
CA HIS A 113 2.55 2.62 -5.12
C HIS A 113 3.29 1.35 -5.58
N ASN A 114 4.40 1.49 -6.31
CA ASN A 114 5.25 0.38 -6.80
C ASN A 114 5.66 -0.64 -5.72
N THR A 115 5.78 -0.20 -4.46
CA THR A 115 6.10 -1.07 -3.32
C THR A 115 4.97 -2.05 -3.00
N HIS A 116 3.73 -1.72 -3.38
CA HIS A 116 2.55 -2.54 -3.14
C HIS A 116 2.15 -3.38 -4.36
N VAL A 117 2.19 -2.80 -5.57
CA VAL A 117 1.69 -3.47 -6.80
C VAL A 117 2.69 -4.40 -7.48
N GLY A 118 4.00 -4.30 -7.22
CA GLY A 118 4.97 -5.23 -7.76
C GLY A 118 4.91 -6.61 -7.09
N ASP A 119 5.59 -7.62 -7.60
CA ASP A 119 5.74 -8.91 -6.90
C ASP A 119 6.93 -8.86 -5.92
N ALA A 120 6.65 -8.76 -4.62
CA ALA A 120 7.64 -8.60 -3.54
C ALA A 120 8.70 -9.71 -3.47
N ARG A 121 8.44 -10.90 -4.04
CA ARG A 121 9.44 -11.99 -4.12
C ARG A 121 10.67 -11.62 -4.94
N PHE A 122 10.53 -10.60 -5.80
CA PHE A 122 11.56 -10.11 -6.69
C PHE A 122 12.11 -8.74 -6.26
N THR A 123 12.08 -8.48 -4.96
CA THR A 123 12.71 -7.34 -4.28
C THR A 123 13.45 -7.78 -3.00
N ASP A 124 13.99 -6.85 -2.22
CA ASP A 124 14.54 -7.11 -0.88
C ASP A 124 13.46 -7.49 0.16
N MET A 125 12.19 -7.18 -0.12
CA MET A 125 11.04 -7.50 0.74
C MET A 125 10.99 -9.00 1.07
N ALA A 126 11.27 -9.86 0.10
CA ALA A 126 11.31 -11.32 0.27
C ALA A 126 12.25 -11.75 1.42
N ARG A 127 13.45 -11.18 1.48
CA ARG A 127 14.44 -11.52 2.52
C ARG A 127 14.05 -10.99 3.90
N ARG A 128 13.22 -9.94 3.91
CA ARG A 128 12.70 -9.29 5.13
C ARG A 128 11.40 -9.94 5.61
N GLY A 129 10.90 -10.96 4.91
CA GLY A 129 9.61 -11.59 5.20
C GLY A 129 8.42 -10.65 4.96
N LEU A 130 8.59 -9.65 4.09
CA LEU A 130 7.55 -8.69 3.73
C LEU A 130 6.82 -9.18 2.47
N VAL A 131 5.49 -9.10 2.50
CA VAL A 131 4.62 -9.36 1.34
C VAL A 131 4.03 -8.06 0.82
N ASN A 132 3.48 -8.10 -0.39
CA ASN A 132 2.69 -6.99 -0.91
C ASN A 132 1.50 -7.46 -1.74
N VAL A 133 0.61 -6.51 -2.07
CA VAL A 133 -0.62 -6.77 -2.81
C VAL A 133 -0.34 -7.49 -4.13
N GLY A 134 0.62 -7.04 -4.92
CA GLY A 134 0.96 -7.65 -6.20
C GLY A 134 1.38 -9.12 -6.08
N GLN A 135 2.18 -9.47 -5.07
CA GLN A 135 2.50 -10.87 -4.78
C GLN A 135 1.25 -11.65 -4.36
N LEU A 136 0.50 -11.14 -3.37
CA LEU A 136 -0.65 -11.84 -2.79
C LEU A 136 -1.73 -12.13 -3.84
N VAL A 137 -2.05 -11.15 -4.67
CA VAL A 137 -3.04 -11.29 -5.75
C VAL A 137 -2.57 -12.32 -6.78
N ARG A 138 -1.29 -12.34 -7.15
CA ARG A 138 -0.74 -13.37 -8.04
C ARG A 138 -0.78 -14.78 -7.42
N GLU A 139 -0.55 -14.90 -6.13
CA GLU A 139 -0.59 -16.18 -5.42
C GLU A 139 -2.02 -16.72 -5.30
N ARG A 140 -3.02 -15.85 -5.12
CA ARG A 140 -4.44 -16.22 -4.98
C ARG A 140 -5.13 -16.49 -6.31
N HIS A 141 -4.89 -15.65 -7.32
CA HIS A 141 -5.62 -15.68 -8.61
C HIS A 141 -4.81 -16.25 -9.77
N GLY A 142 -3.55 -16.59 -9.53
CA GLY A 142 -2.63 -17.07 -10.55
C GLY A 142 -2.16 -15.97 -11.50
N ARG A 143 -1.06 -16.24 -12.21
CA ARG A 143 -0.38 -15.23 -13.03
C ARG A 143 -1.14 -14.84 -14.30
N VAL A 144 -1.99 -15.72 -14.84
CA VAL A 144 -2.67 -15.48 -16.13
C VAL A 144 -3.78 -14.43 -15.99
N GLY A 145 -4.42 -14.34 -14.81
CA GLY A 145 -5.49 -13.39 -14.53
C GLY A 145 -5.02 -12.04 -13.97
N VAL A 146 -3.72 -11.85 -13.76
CA VAL A 146 -3.16 -10.70 -13.02
C VAL A 146 -2.05 -10.05 -13.82
N VAL A 147 -2.18 -8.75 -14.08
CA VAL A 147 -1.16 -7.93 -14.75
C VAL A 147 -0.64 -6.89 -13.77
N LEU A 148 0.67 -6.94 -13.47
CA LEU A 148 1.32 -5.95 -12.60
C LEU A 148 2.05 -4.93 -13.46
N VAL A 149 1.79 -3.64 -13.23
CA VAL A 149 2.38 -2.53 -14.00
C VAL A 149 3.19 -1.64 -13.07
N GLY A 150 4.48 -1.50 -13.33
CA GLY A 150 5.37 -0.61 -12.60
C GLY A 150 5.52 0.75 -13.27
N PHE A 151 5.97 1.74 -12.52
CA PHE A 151 6.27 3.09 -13.01
C PHE A 151 7.71 3.48 -12.68
N GLY A 152 8.34 4.33 -13.49
CA GLY A 152 9.66 4.87 -13.16
C GLY A 152 9.97 6.15 -13.88
N SER A 153 10.88 6.94 -13.29
CA SER A 153 11.41 8.15 -13.89
C SER A 153 12.88 8.38 -13.58
N HIS A 154 13.57 9.08 -14.49
CA HIS A 154 14.98 9.36 -14.32
C HIS A 154 15.23 10.56 -13.42
N ARG A 155 14.50 11.66 -13.62
CA ARG A 155 14.66 12.94 -12.89
C ARG A 155 13.33 13.70 -12.79
N GLY A 156 13.36 14.85 -12.13
CA GLY A 156 12.28 15.83 -12.20
C GLY A 156 11.86 16.32 -10.82
N THR A 157 10.56 16.47 -10.58
CA THR A 157 10.03 16.86 -9.27
C THR A 157 8.86 15.97 -8.83
N VAL A 158 8.66 15.89 -7.51
CA VAL A 158 7.57 15.14 -6.86
C VAL A 158 6.96 15.97 -5.72
N ILE A 159 5.80 15.55 -5.22
CA ILE A 159 5.28 16.02 -3.93
C ILE A 159 5.59 14.96 -2.87
N ALA A 160 6.26 15.35 -1.79
CA ALA A 160 6.56 14.51 -0.63
C ALA A 160 6.78 15.36 0.64
N GLY A 161 6.80 14.71 1.80
CA GLY A 161 7.25 15.29 3.07
C GLY A 161 8.70 14.89 3.38
N ASP A 162 9.40 15.71 4.17
CA ASP A 162 10.74 15.38 4.70
C ASP A 162 10.69 14.50 5.96
N GLY A 163 9.49 14.08 6.37
CA GLY A 163 9.21 13.16 7.47
C GLY A 163 7.73 12.79 7.52
N TRP A 164 7.38 11.78 8.32
CA TRP A 164 5.99 11.50 8.66
C TRP A 164 5.41 12.67 9.45
N GLY A 165 4.19 13.12 9.13
CA GLY A 165 3.61 14.30 9.78
C GLY A 165 4.11 15.65 9.24
N ALA A 166 4.97 15.64 8.21
CA ALA A 166 5.53 16.86 7.67
C ALA A 166 4.68 17.43 6.53
N PRO A 167 4.62 18.77 6.38
CA PRO A 167 3.91 19.39 5.26
C PRO A 167 4.42 18.88 3.91
N MET A 168 3.50 18.64 2.98
CA MET A 168 3.80 18.35 1.58
C MET A 168 4.63 19.48 0.95
N ARG A 169 5.71 19.11 0.25
CA ARG A 169 6.57 20.04 -0.49
C ARG A 169 6.84 19.51 -1.89
N VAL A 170 7.06 20.43 -2.82
CA VAL A 170 7.68 20.07 -4.10
C VAL A 170 9.14 19.78 -3.82
N MET A 171 9.60 18.58 -4.18
CA MET A 171 10.96 18.11 -3.94
C MET A 171 11.61 17.68 -5.25
N GLU A 172 12.90 17.99 -5.37
CA GLU A 172 13.73 17.64 -6.53
C GLU A 172 14.06 16.15 -6.54
N VAL A 173 13.89 15.53 -7.70
CA VAL A 173 14.34 14.18 -8.01
C VAL A 173 15.62 14.31 -8.84
N PRO A 174 16.80 14.09 -8.24
CA PRO A 174 18.04 14.19 -8.98
C PRO A 174 18.10 13.09 -10.05
N PRO A 175 19.00 13.23 -11.05
CA PRO A 175 19.31 12.17 -12.00
C PRO A 175 19.46 10.80 -11.33
N ALA A 176 19.06 9.75 -12.03
CA ALA A 176 19.12 8.41 -11.48
C ALA A 176 20.55 7.96 -11.23
N ARG A 177 20.71 7.03 -10.28
CA ARG A 177 22.02 6.46 -9.96
C ARG A 177 22.55 5.72 -11.18
N ALA A 178 23.82 5.93 -11.52
CA ALA A 178 24.46 5.20 -12.61
C ALA A 178 24.33 3.68 -12.41
N GLY A 179 23.95 2.96 -13.47
CA GLY A 179 23.71 1.51 -13.43
C GLY A 179 22.38 1.07 -12.81
N SER A 180 21.52 2.00 -12.39
CA SER A 180 20.14 1.70 -12.01
C SER A 180 19.28 1.35 -13.23
N LEU A 181 18.08 0.82 -12.97
CA LEU A 181 17.07 0.63 -13.99
C LEU A 181 16.75 1.94 -14.72
N GLU A 182 16.54 3.01 -13.95
CA GLU A 182 16.19 4.32 -14.49
C GLU A 182 17.31 4.88 -15.39
N ASP A 183 18.58 4.68 -15.03
CA ASP A 183 19.73 5.08 -15.85
C ASP A 183 19.78 4.27 -17.16
N LEU A 184 19.52 2.96 -17.10
CA LEU A 184 19.43 2.11 -18.28
C LEU A 184 18.30 2.54 -19.22
N LEU A 185 17.13 2.87 -18.68
CA LEU A 185 15.99 3.33 -19.47
C LEU A 185 16.21 4.75 -20.02
N HIS A 186 16.87 5.63 -19.28
CA HIS A 186 17.27 6.96 -19.74
C HIS A 186 18.17 6.88 -20.99
N ALA A 187 19.12 5.95 -21.00
CA ALA A 187 20.05 5.76 -22.13
C ALA A 187 19.36 5.38 -23.45
N THR A 188 18.10 4.96 -23.43
CA THR A 188 17.31 4.71 -24.66
C THR A 188 16.96 5.99 -25.41
N GLY A 189 17.02 7.16 -24.76
CA GLY A 189 16.63 8.45 -25.33
C GLY A 189 15.11 8.61 -25.52
N LEU A 190 14.30 7.68 -25.00
CA LEU A 190 12.84 7.76 -25.08
C LEU A 190 12.31 8.64 -23.94
N PRO A 191 11.58 9.75 -24.25
CA PRO A 191 11.04 10.62 -23.21
C PRO A 191 9.91 9.94 -22.42
N GLU A 192 9.09 9.13 -23.10
CA GLU A 192 8.00 8.37 -22.51
C GLU A 192 7.88 7.04 -23.25
N ALA A 193 7.62 5.96 -22.52
CA ALA A 193 7.44 4.64 -23.13
C ALA A 193 6.59 3.71 -22.25
N LEU A 194 5.89 2.78 -22.91
CA LEU A 194 5.31 1.61 -22.26
C LEU A 194 6.12 0.38 -22.69
N TYR A 195 6.85 -0.21 -21.76
CA TYR A 195 7.54 -1.48 -21.98
C TYR A 195 6.61 -2.62 -21.59
N VAL A 196 6.17 -3.42 -22.57
CA VAL A 196 5.41 -4.65 -22.34
C VAL A 196 6.37 -5.83 -22.40
N PHE A 197 6.44 -6.63 -21.35
CA PHE A 197 7.47 -7.66 -21.24
C PHE A 197 7.10 -8.95 -21.97
N PRO A 198 8.06 -9.59 -22.66
CA PRO A 198 7.83 -10.87 -23.31
C PRO A 198 7.66 -11.99 -22.26
N PRO A 199 7.22 -13.19 -22.71
CA PRO A 199 7.26 -14.40 -21.91
C PRO A 199 8.62 -14.64 -21.26
N ARG A 200 8.64 -15.23 -20.05
CA ARG A 200 9.83 -15.33 -19.18
C ARG A 200 11.05 -15.99 -19.85
N ASP A 201 10.81 -16.98 -20.69
CA ASP A 201 11.82 -17.70 -21.48
C ASP A 201 12.46 -16.86 -22.59
N GLN A 202 11.84 -15.73 -22.93
CA GLN A 202 12.26 -14.82 -24.01
C GLN A 202 12.71 -13.46 -23.45
N GLN A 203 12.75 -13.29 -22.13
CA GLN A 203 13.11 -12.02 -21.51
C GLN A 203 14.62 -11.73 -21.66
N PRO A 204 15.01 -10.53 -22.14
CA PRO A 204 16.41 -10.12 -22.20
C PRO A 204 17.04 -9.99 -20.81
N GLY A 205 18.39 -9.96 -20.78
CA GLY A 205 19.18 -9.94 -19.55
C GLY A 205 18.78 -8.85 -18.55
N TRP A 206 18.51 -7.63 -19.00
CA TRP A 206 18.13 -6.52 -18.12
C TRP A 206 16.77 -6.71 -17.42
N LEU A 207 15.86 -7.55 -17.96
CA LEU A 207 14.61 -7.93 -17.29
C LEU A 207 14.80 -9.06 -16.28
N THR A 208 15.83 -9.89 -16.47
CA THR A 208 16.07 -11.10 -15.66
C THR A 208 17.16 -10.91 -14.61
N GLY A 209 18.03 -9.92 -14.77
CA GLY A 209 19.04 -9.50 -13.80
C GLY A 209 18.45 -8.70 -12.65
N TRP A 210 19.26 -8.55 -11.60
CA TRP A 210 18.96 -7.64 -10.50
C TRP A 210 19.53 -6.26 -10.83
N LEU A 211 18.67 -5.25 -10.78
CA LEU A 211 19.02 -3.84 -10.93
C LEU A 211 18.43 -3.06 -9.76
N ASP A 212 19.09 -2.00 -9.34
CA ASP A 212 18.48 -1.05 -8.41
C ASP A 212 17.36 -0.29 -9.13
N HIS A 213 16.19 -0.20 -8.49
CA HIS A 213 15.01 0.49 -9.01
C HIS A 213 14.55 1.50 -7.97
N ARG A 214 14.38 2.76 -8.39
CA ARG A 214 13.98 3.85 -7.50
C ARG A 214 12.55 3.68 -6.99
N ALA A 215 12.33 3.96 -5.71
CA ALA A 215 11.05 3.95 -5.02
C ALA A 215 10.95 5.15 -4.07
N ILE A 216 10.35 6.25 -4.54
CA ILE A 216 10.09 7.45 -3.73
C ILE A 216 8.68 7.36 -3.15
N GLY A 217 8.58 7.26 -1.82
CA GLY A 217 7.31 7.24 -1.11
C GLY A 217 6.81 8.63 -0.70
N VAL A 218 5.80 8.66 0.18
CA VAL A 218 5.25 9.90 0.76
C VAL A 218 6.27 10.67 1.60
N VAL A 219 7.24 9.96 2.18
CA VAL A 219 8.42 10.55 2.81
C VAL A 219 9.60 10.39 1.86
N TYR A 220 10.30 11.49 1.58
CA TYR A 220 11.45 11.51 0.69
C TYR A 220 12.61 12.30 1.30
N GLN A 221 13.71 11.60 1.56
CA GLN A 221 14.93 12.13 2.15
C GLN A 221 16.12 11.71 1.27
N PRO A 222 16.36 12.40 0.13
CA PRO A 222 17.31 11.95 -0.89
C PRO A 222 18.74 11.76 -0.36
N GLU A 223 19.15 12.60 0.59
CA GLU A 223 20.45 12.52 1.28
C GLU A 223 20.68 11.21 2.07
N GLN A 224 19.62 10.48 2.44
CA GLN A 224 19.74 9.21 3.18
C GLN A 224 19.89 7.99 2.28
N GLY A 225 19.69 8.13 0.97
CA GLY A 225 19.96 7.09 -0.02
C GLY A 225 19.11 5.81 0.08
N GLY A 226 18.00 5.84 0.82
CA GLY A 226 17.08 4.70 1.02
C GLY A 226 16.01 4.56 -0.07
N ASP A 227 16.11 5.30 -1.17
CA ASP A 227 15.11 5.41 -2.24
C ASP A 227 15.31 4.40 -3.38
N TYR A 228 16.17 3.39 -3.23
CA TYR A 228 16.37 2.34 -4.23
C TYR A 228 16.20 0.95 -3.62
N ALA A 229 15.51 0.09 -4.35
CA ALA A 229 15.33 -1.31 -3.99
C ALA A 229 15.86 -2.23 -5.10
N PRO A 230 16.65 -3.27 -4.77
CA PRO A 230 17.08 -4.25 -5.76
C PRO A 230 15.86 -4.94 -6.34
N THR A 231 15.79 -5.05 -7.66
CA THR A 231 14.60 -5.50 -8.38
C THR A 231 14.98 -6.40 -9.56
N ARG A 232 14.25 -7.50 -9.73
CA ARG A 232 14.25 -8.29 -10.97
C ARG A 232 13.03 -7.91 -11.80
N LEU A 233 13.21 -7.00 -12.75
CA LEU A 233 12.10 -6.24 -13.34
C LEU A 233 11.03 -7.10 -14.02
N GLY A 234 11.43 -8.00 -14.93
CA GLY A 234 10.52 -8.88 -15.68
C GLY A 234 9.85 -9.96 -14.84
N SER A 235 10.23 -10.06 -13.55
CA SER A 235 9.56 -10.91 -12.57
C SER A 235 8.67 -10.10 -11.63
N ARG A 236 9.10 -8.89 -11.26
CA ARG A 236 8.35 -7.95 -10.41
C ARG A 236 7.10 -7.42 -11.12
N TYR A 237 7.18 -7.12 -12.42
CA TYR A 237 6.08 -6.58 -13.22
C TYR A 237 5.90 -7.35 -14.54
N ASP A 238 4.80 -7.08 -15.23
CA ASP A 238 4.49 -7.55 -16.59
C ASP A 238 4.61 -6.41 -17.63
N ALA A 239 4.46 -5.16 -17.18
CA ALA A 239 4.72 -3.97 -17.98
C ALA A 239 5.32 -2.85 -17.10
N PHE A 240 5.92 -1.85 -17.75
CA PHE A 240 6.52 -0.72 -17.08
C PHE A 240 6.29 0.59 -17.84
N CYS A 241 5.65 1.54 -17.17
CA CYS A 241 5.44 2.89 -17.65
C CYS A 241 6.67 3.74 -17.33
N TRP A 242 7.29 4.30 -18.35
CA TRP A 242 8.50 5.10 -18.27
C TRP A 242 8.23 6.55 -18.61
N PHE A 243 8.78 7.45 -17.80
CA PHE A 243 8.77 8.89 -18.02
C PHE A 243 10.17 9.42 -17.68
N ASP A 244 10.93 9.93 -18.65
CA ASP A 244 12.31 10.40 -18.40
C ASP A 244 12.34 11.53 -17.35
N GLU A 245 11.39 12.45 -17.46
CA GLU A 245 11.26 13.59 -16.58
C GLU A 245 9.82 13.70 -16.05
N THR A 246 9.69 13.87 -14.74
CA THR A 246 8.39 14.09 -14.08
C THR A 246 8.28 15.50 -13.53
N SER A 247 7.05 16.01 -13.42
CA SER A 247 6.76 17.22 -12.66
C SER A 247 5.89 16.89 -11.45
N ALA A 248 6.08 17.63 -10.37
CA ALA A 248 5.29 17.48 -9.16
C ALA A 248 3.80 17.62 -9.49
N SER A 249 3.00 16.70 -8.93
CA SER A 249 1.55 16.71 -9.14
C SER A 249 0.95 18.03 -8.67
N ARG A 250 -0.18 18.44 -9.25
CA ARG A 250 -0.94 19.60 -8.81
C ARG A 250 -2.14 19.12 -8.00
N PRO A 251 -2.15 19.25 -6.66
CA PRO A 251 -3.31 18.87 -5.86
C PRO A 251 -4.53 19.68 -6.30
N LEU A 252 -5.66 19.00 -6.53
CA LEU A 252 -6.91 19.66 -6.94
C LEU A 252 -7.45 20.54 -5.80
N HIS A 253 -7.43 20.04 -4.57
CA HIS A 253 -7.78 20.76 -3.33
C HIS A 253 -6.87 20.29 -2.19
N ALA A 254 -6.46 21.18 -1.30
CA ALA A 254 -5.88 20.82 -0.01
C ALA A 254 -7.02 20.77 1.01
N GLU A 255 -7.56 19.58 1.28
CA GLU A 255 -8.57 19.44 2.33
C GLU A 255 -7.94 19.60 3.71
N ARG A 256 -8.63 20.32 4.60
CA ARG A 256 -8.29 20.34 6.03
C ARG A 256 -8.84 19.07 6.64
N VAL A 257 -7.95 18.22 7.16
CA VAL A 257 -8.32 17.05 7.96
C VAL A 257 -9.17 17.51 9.15
N GLY A 258 -10.42 17.05 9.22
CA GLY A 258 -11.32 17.31 10.33
C GLY A 258 -11.42 16.09 11.24
N CYS A 259 -11.30 16.27 12.55
CA CYS A 259 -11.30 15.20 13.57
C CYS A 259 -12.61 14.40 13.72
N ARG A 260 -13.52 14.41 12.74
CA ARG A 260 -14.82 13.72 12.83
C ARG A 260 -14.79 12.29 12.29
N GLU A 261 -13.81 11.94 11.46
CA GLU A 261 -13.55 10.55 11.07
C GLU A 261 -12.44 9.98 11.97
N LEU A 262 -12.71 8.84 12.61
CA LEU A 262 -11.67 8.05 13.29
C LEU A 262 -10.83 7.40 12.20
N GLU A 263 -9.77 8.08 11.79
CA GLU A 263 -8.92 7.67 10.67
C GLU A 263 -8.23 6.33 10.93
N ALA A 264 -8.32 5.40 9.97
CA ALA A 264 -7.46 4.22 9.85
C ALA A 264 -6.35 4.44 8.80
N PHE A 265 -6.03 5.70 8.47
CA PHE A 265 -4.99 6.04 7.51
C PHE A 265 -3.60 5.87 8.16
N PRO A 266 -2.61 5.27 7.46
CA PRO A 266 -1.22 5.60 7.75
C PRO A 266 -1.00 7.06 7.30
N THR A 267 -1.11 8.02 8.22
CA THR A 267 -0.99 9.45 7.90
C THR A 267 0.43 9.79 7.49
N GLY A 268 0.62 10.07 6.19
CA GLY A 268 1.81 10.69 5.60
C GLY A 268 1.70 12.21 5.44
N VAL A 269 0.88 12.86 6.27
CA VAL A 269 0.70 14.31 6.34
C VAL A 269 0.94 14.77 7.76
#